data_AF-A0A3D0UUF2-F1
#
_entry.id   AF-A0A3D0UUF2-F1
#
_cell.length_a   1.000
_cell.length_b   1.000
_cell.length_c   1.000
_cell.angle_alpha   90.00
_cell.angle_beta   90.00
_cell.angle_gamma   90.00
#
_symmetry.space_group_name_H-M   'P 1'
#
loop_
_entity.id
_entity.type
_entity.pdbx_description
1 polymer ?
#
loop_
_entity_poly.entity_id
_entity_poly.type
_entity_poly.pdbx_seq_one_letter_code
_entity_poly.pdbx_strand_id
1 'polypeptide(L)'
;MLEWILNWISGNYNQRQIHKLMPLVQDANHWCEEYASLKEEDFPKKTQEFKDRLAAGASLDDLLPEAFGLVKQACKKMVGKEVEVRGQKMTWDMVPYDVQLL
;
A
#
# COMPACT_ATOMS: atom_id res chain seq x y z
N MET A 1 -25.32 29.21 -14.88
CA MET A 1 -24.01 29.52 -15.50
C MET A 1 -22.89 29.60 -14.45
N LEU A 2 -23.09 30.29 -13.32
CA LEU A 2 -22.12 30.35 -12.21
C LEU A 2 -21.93 29.01 -11.46
N GLU A 3 -22.99 28.22 -11.28
CA GLU A 3 -22.89 26.89 -10.64
C GLU A 3 -22.01 25.89 -11.41
N TRP A 4 -21.94 26.00 -12.75
CA TRP A 4 -21.10 25.15 -13.59
C TRP A 4 -19.61 25.44 -13.38
N ILE A 5 -19.24 26.71 -13.21
CA ILE A 5 -17.87 27.14 -12.89
C ILE A 5 -17.51 26.71 -11.46
N LEU A 6 -18.44 26.86 -10.51
CA LEU A 6 -18.22 26.46 -9.12
C LEU A 6 -18.03 24.94 -9.00
N ASN A 7 -18.85 24.14 -9.68
CA ASN A 7 -18.72 22.68 -9.72
C ASN A 7 -17.43 22.21 -10.41
N TRP A 8 -16.98 22.95 -11.44
CA TRP A 8 -15.72 22.70 -12.13
C TRP A 8 -14.50 22.92 -11.23
N ILE A 9 -14.50 23.97 -10.40
CA ILE A 9 -13.42 24.26 -9.44
C ILE A 9 -13.46 23.28 -8.26
N SER A 10 -14.65 22.82 -7.88
CA SER A 10 -14.82 22.04 -6.67
C SER A 10 -14.36 20.58 -6.78
N GLY A 11 -14.11 20.08 -8.00
CA GLY A 11 -13.81 18.68 -8.28
C GLY A 11 -14.98 17.75 -7.95
N ASN A 12 -15.21 16.71 -8.75
CA ASN A 12 -16.26 15.76 -8.41
C ASN A 12 -15.91 15.04 -7.08
N TYR A 13 -16.90 14.48 -6.39
CA TYR A 13 -16.71 13.79 -5.10
C TYR A 13 -15.51 12.83 -5.09
N ASN A 14 -15.33 12.03 -6.14
CA ASN A 14 -14.23 11.08 -6.28
C ASN A 14 -12.87 11.78 -6.37
N GLN A 15 -12.76 12.88 -7.11
CA GLN A 15 -11.50 13.65 -7.17
C GLN A 15 -11.09 14.17 -5.80
N ARG A 16 -12.06 14.60 -4.97
CA ARG A 16 -11.78 15.02 -3.60
C ARG A 16 -11.30 13.87 -2.73
N GLN A 17 -11.90 12.68 -2.85
CA GLN A 17 -11.44 11.51 -2.11
C GLN A 17 -10.05 11.07 -2.55
N ILE A 18 -9.79 11.05 -3.86
CA ILE A 18 -8.47 10.74 -4.42
C ILE A 18 -7.43 11.72 -3.87
N HIS A 19 -7.71 13.03 -3.87
CA HIS A 19 -6.77 14.02 -3.32
C HIS A 19 -6.52 13.83 -1.81
N LYS A 20 -7.51 13.35 -1.04
CA LYS A 20 -7.33 13.06 0.39
C LYS A 20 -6.48 11.82 0.64
N LEU A 21 -6.62 10.81 -0.20
CA LEU A 21 -5.93 9.53 -0.05
C LEU A 21 -4.55 9.53 -0.72
N MET A 22 -4.31 10.42 -1.69
CA MET A 22 -3.03 10.49 -2.42
C MET A 22 -1.80 10.63 -1.51
N PRO A 23 -1.79 11.46 -0.45
CA PRO A 23 -0.64 11.53 0.46
C PRO A 23 -0.35 10.19 1.14
N LEU A 24 -1.38 9.46 1.55
CA LEU A 24 -1.25 8.15 2.19
C LEU A 24 -0.64 7.11 1.24
N VAL A 25 -1.05 7.15 -0.04
CA VAL A 25 -0.47 6.31 -1.10
C VAL A 25 0.99 6.67 -1.35
N GLN A 26 1.33 7.96 -1.34
CA GLN A 26 2.70 8.42 -1.49
C GLN A 26 3.58 7.94 -0.32
N ASP A 27 3.08 8.01 0.91
CA ASP A 27 3.79 7.52 2.09
C ASP A 27 4.00 6.00 2.01
N ALA A 28 2.97 5.24 1.61
CA ALA A 28 3.11 3.79 1.42
C ALA A 28 4.14 3.44 0.31
N ASN A 29 4.18 4.23 -0.77
CA ASN A 29 5.18 4.07 -1.82
C ASN A 29 6.59 4.38 -1.34
N HIS A 30 6.76 5.44 -0.55
CA HIS A 30 8.03 5.76 0.09
C HIS A 30 8.52 4.61 0.96
N TRP A 31 7.68 4.05 1.83
CA TRP A 31 8.03 2.88 2.63
C TRP A 31 8.35 1.64 1.81
N CYS A 32 7.66 1.42 0.69
CA CYS A 32 8.00 0.35 -0.25
C CYS A 32 9.42 0.48 -0.79
N GLU A 33 9.88 1.71 -1.06
CA GLU A 33 11.25 1.99 -1.53
C GLU A 33 12.26 1.80 -0.40
N GLU A 34 11.99 2.29 0.81
CA GLU A 34 12.85 2.07 1.98
C GLU A 34 13.07 0.58 2.25
N TYR A 35 12.01 -0.23 2.10
CA TYR A 35 12.07 -1.68 2.28
C TYR A 35 12.67 -2.44 1.10
N ALA A 36 13.09 -1.76 0.02
CA ALA A 36 13.73 -2.42 -1.12
C ALA A 36 14.96 -3.24 -0.72
N SER A 37 15.71 -2.69 0.25
CA SER A 37 16.94 -3.27 0.82
C SER A 37 16.70 -4.46 1.76
N LEU A 38 15.48 -4.69 2.24
CA LEU A 38 15.18 -5.78 3.15
C LEU A 38 15.35 -7.15 2.48
N LYS A 39 15.84 -8.11 3.24
CA LYS A 39 15.87 -9.53 2.83
C LYS A 39 14.53 -10.18 3.15
N GLU A 40 14.22 -11.28 2.46
CA GLU A 40 12.95 -12.02 2.67
C GLU A 40 12.77 -12.47 4.13
N GLU A 41 13.87 -12.83 4.81
CA GLU A 41 13.89 -13.21 6.23
C GLU A 41 13.53 -12.07 7.20
N ASP A 42 13.57 -10.81 6.75
CA ASP A 42 13.29 -9.65 7.58
C ASP A 42 11.80 -9.22 7.54
N PHE A 43 11.03 -9.67 6.55
CA PHE A 43 9.59 -9.34 6.44
C PHE A 43 8.77 -9.83 7.64
N PRO A 44 8.95 -11.08 8.13
CA PRO A 44 8.26 -11.53 9.34
C PRO A 44 8.65 -10.72 10.58
N LYS A 45 9.90 -10.23 10.66
CA LYS A 45 10.36 -9.39 11.77
C LYS A 45 9.62 -8.04 11.78
N LYS A 46 9.43 -7.42 10.61
CA LYS A 46 8.61 -6.20 10.48
C LYS A 46 7.15 -6.42 10.88
N THR A 47 6.58 -7.58 10.55
CA THR A 47 5.23 -7.92 11.03
C THR A 47 5.18 -8.02 12.56
N GLN A 48 6.22 -8.57 13.19
CA GLN A 48 6.28 -8.62 14.66
C GLN A 48 6.42 -7.21 15.24
N GLU A 49 7.27 -6.36 14.68
CA GLU A 49 7.44 -4.96 15.08
C GLU A 49 6.11 -4.19 15.04
N PHE A 50 5.29 -4.37 13.99
CA PHE A 50 3.97 -3.76 13.91
C PHE A 50 3.01 -4.26 15.00
N LYS A 51 3.02 -5.56 15.31
CA LYS A 51 2.21 -6.12 16.41
C LYS A 51 2.63 -5.56 17.76
N ASP A 52 3.93 -5.42 18.00
CA ASP A 52 4.47 -4.89 19.24
C ASP A 52 4.09 -3.40 19.39
N ARG A 53 4.16 -2.62 18.30
CA ARG A 53 3.70 -1.22 18.28
C ARG A 53 2.20 -1.08 18.53
N LEU A 54 1.36 -1.96 17.96
CA LEU A 54 -0.07 -2.00 18.27
C LEU A 54 -0.32 -2.29 19.76
N ALA A 55 0.40 -3.27 20.32
CA ALA A 55 0.29 -3.60 21.74
C ALA A 55 0.75 -2.44 22.65
N ALA A 56 1.71 -1.62 22.18
CA ALA A 56 2.18 -0.42 22.86
C ALA A 56 1.26 0.80 22.69
N GLY A 57 0.15 0.69 21.95
CA GLY A 57 -0.88 1.73 21.83
C GLY A 57 -0.86 2.52 20.52
N ALA A 58 -0.07 2.12 19.52
CA ALA A 58 -0.21 2.66 18.17
C ALA A 58 -1.58 2.30 17.58
N SER A 59 -2.16 3.20 16.79
CA SER A 59 -3.38 2.91 16.03
C SER A 59 -3.04 2.18 14.72
N LEU A 60 -4.05 1.56 14.09
CA LEU A 60 -3.88 0.98 12.76
C LEU A 60 -3.55 2.06 11.71
N ASP A 61 -4.10 3.26 11.86
CA ASP A 61 -3.84 4.38 10.94
C ASP A 61 -2.38 4.82 11.00
N ASP A 62 -1.75 4.79 12.18
CA ASP A 62 -0.32 5.10 12.35
C ASP A 62 0.59 4.11 11.62
N LEU A 63 0.14 2.86 11.49
CA LEU A 63 0.92 1.78 10.87
C LEU A 63 0.61 1.60 9.38
N LEU A 64 -0.48 2.20 8.90
CA LEU A 64 -1.06 1.89 7.61
C LEU A 64 -0.07 2.15 6.45
N PRO A 65 0.65 3.28 6.37
CA PRO A 65 1.63 3.50 5.30
C PRO A 65 2.77 2.47 5.31
N GLU A 66 3.33 2.19 6.48
CA GLU A 66 4.44 1.23 6.64
C GLU A 66 4.00 -0.19 6.27
N ALA A 67 2.83 -0.61 6.76
CA ALA A 67 2.29 -1.94 6.51
C ALA A 67 1.98 -2.15 5.03
N PHE A 68 1.35 -1.18 4.37
CA PHE A 68 1.06 -1.26 2.93
C PHE A 68 2.34 -1.20 2.08
N GLY A 69 3.33 -0.40 2.49
CA GLY A 69 4.66 -0.38 1.87
C GLY A 69 5.35 -1.75 1.95
N LEU A 70 5.30 -2.41 3.11
CA LEU A 70 5.85 -3.74 3.32
C LEU A 70 5.15 -4.79 2.44
N VAL A 71 3.81 -4.75 2.36
CA VAL A 71 3.03 -5.66 1.49
C VAL A 71 3.39 -5.44 0.03
N LYS A 72 3.41 -4.19 -0.45
CA LYS A 72 3.77 -3.88 -1.85
C LYS A 72 5.18 -4.38 -2.18
N GLN A 73 6.13 -4.21 -1.27
CA GLN A 73 7.49 -4.67 -1.48
C GLN A 73 7.61 -6.21 -1.43
N ALA A 74 6.83 -6.88 -0.59
CA ALA A 74 6.73 -8.34 -0.59
C ALA A 74 6.21 -8.84 -1.95
N CYS A 75 5.12 -8.24 -2.45
CA CYS A 75 4.57 -8.56 -3.77
C CYS A 75 5.60 -8.33 -4.89
N LYS A 76 6.37 -7.22 -4.86
CA LYS A 76 7.46 -6.97 -5.82
C LYS A 76 8.52 -8.07 -5.80
N LYS A 77 8.96 -8.51 -4.62
CA LYS A 77 9.96 -9.60 -4.50
C LYS A 77 9.43 -10.95 -4.95
N MET A 78 8.11 -11.14 -4.98
CA MET A 78 7.48 -12.37 -5.46
C MET A 78 7.40 -12.44 -7.00
N VAL A 79 7.57 -11.33 -7.71
CA VAL A 79 7.50 -11.30 -9.19
C VAL A 79 8.44 -12.32 -9.82
N GLY A 80 7.88 -13.13 -10.72
CA GLY A 80 8.59 -14.19 -11.43
C GLY A 80 8.68 -15.52 -10.68
N LYS A 81 8.22 -15.60 -9.42
CA LYS A 81 8.15 -16.87 -8.68
C LYS A 81 6.92 -17.67 -9.08
N GLU A 82 7.05 -18.99 -9.14
CA GLU A 82 5.90 -19.89 -9.27
C GLU A 82 5.25 -20.12 -7.90
N VAL A 83 3.94 -19.94 -7.82
CA VAL A 83 3.14 -20.22 -6.63
C VAL A 83 2.03 -21.20 -6.98
N GLU A 84 1.69 -22.10 -6.05
CA GLU A 84 0.58 -23.03 -6.22
C GLU A 84 -0.68 -22.47 -5.54
N VAL A 85 -1.72 -22.24 -6.33
CA VAL A 85 -3.02 -21.75 -5.85
C VAL A 85 -4.08 -22.78 -6.23
N ARG A 86 -4.69 -23.40 -5.21
CA ARG A 86 -5.73 -24.43 -5.40
C ARG A 86 -5.30 -25.59 -6.34
N GLY A 87 -4.04 -26.02 -6.23
CA GLY A 87 -3.49 -27.09 -7.08
C GLY A 87 -3.03 -26.65 -8.47
N GLN A 88 -3.14 -25.36 -8.80
CA GLN A 88 -2.67 -24.81 -10.07
C GLN A 88 -1.40 -23.99 -9.86
N LYS A 89 -0.36 -24.31 -10.62
CA LYS A 89 0.87 -23.50 -10.66
C LYS A 89 0.59 -22.24 -11.47
N MET A 90 0.94 -21.09 -10.90
CA MET A 90 0.87 -19.81 -11.57
C MET A 90 2.12 -18.99 -11.27
N THR A 91 2.57 -18.22 -12.25
CA THR A 91 3.65 -17.25 -12.03
C THR A 91 3.07 -16.01 -11.36
N TRP A 92 3.72 -15.56 -10.30
CA TRP A 92 3.38 -14.30 -9.67
C TRP A 92 3.83 -13.14 -10.56
N ASP A 93 2.86 -12.38 -11.07
CA ASP A 93 3.08 -11.16 -11.87
C ASP A 93 2.24 -9.99 -11.33
N MET A 94 2.02 -9.98 -10.01
CA MET A 94 1.15 -9.00 -9.35
C MET A 94 1.96 -8.04 -8.49
N VAL A 95 2.08 -6.80 -8.93
CA VAL A 95 2.57 -5.69 -8.10
C VAL A 95 1.41 -4.73 -7.87
N PRO A 96 1.03 -4.44 -6.60
CA PRO A 96 -0.04 -3.50 -6.32
C PRO A 96 0.19 -2.13 -6.96
N TYR A 97 -0.73 -1.71 -7.82
CA TYR A 97 -0.82 -0.34 -8.32
C TYR A 97 -1.31 0.60 -7.21
N ASP A 98 -1.04 1.89 -7.38
CA ASP A 98 -1.47 2.93 -6.44
C ASP A 98 -2.98 2.95 -6.26
N VAL A 99 -3.75 2.63 -7.30
CA VAL A 99 -5.22 2.50 -7.24
C VAL A 99 -5.71 1.32 -6.38
N GLN A 100 -4.84 0.36 -6.07
CA GLN A 100 -5.14 -0.76 -5.16
C GLN A 100 -4.74 -0.46 -3.71
N LEU A 101 -4.04 0.67 -3.48
CA LEU A 101 -3.73 1.20 -2.16
C LEU A 101 -4.74 2.27 -1.71
N LEU A 102 -5.59 2.75 -2.63
CA LEU A 102 -6.75 3.64 -2.41
C LEU A 102 -7.99 2.84 -1.99
#